data_AF-A0A915C1C8-F1
#
_entry.id   AF-A0A915C1C8-F1
#
_cell.length_a   1.000
_cell.length_b   1.000
_cell.length_c   1.000
_cell.angle_alpha   90.00
_cell.angle_beta   90.00
_cell.angle_gamma   90.00
#
_symmetry.space_group_name_H-M   'P 1'
#
loop_
_entity.id
_entity.type
_entity.pdbx_description
1 polymer ?
#
loop_
_entity_poly.entity_id
_entity_poly.type
_entity_poly.pdbx_seq_one_letter_code
_entity_poly.pdbx_strand_id
1 'polypeptide(L)' 'MEFIIERLQTATACESMDQILKELRNQRPFSIQNDLQYLYVHRIMLFYFFEKHKIGADTDEMIVKYKRFIDEYNNATKI' A
#
# COMPACT_ATOMS: atom_id res chain seq x y z
N MET A 1 7.46 4.95 6.98
CA MET A 1 7.59 4.64 5.54
C MET A 1 8.84 3.83 5.25
N GLU A 2 10.02 4.22 5.78
CA GLU A 2 11.26 3.45 5.63
C GLU A 2 11.15 2.00 6.13
N PHE A 3 10.54 1.77 7.30
CA PHE A 3 10.35 0.41 7.86
C PHE A 3 9.64 -0.56 6.90
N ILE A 4 8.60 -0.07 6.23
CA ILE A 4 7.82 -0.88 5.29
C ILE A 4 8.68 -1.23 4.07
N ILE A 5 9.40 -0.25 3.53
CA ILE A 5 10.27 -0.44 2.36
C ILE A 5 11.39 -1.43 2.69
N GLU A 6 11.97 -1.34 3.89
CA GLU A 6 13.02 -2.25 4.39
C GLU A 6 12.54 -3.70 4.55
N ARG A 7 11.32 -3.91 5.05
CA ARG A 7 10.69 -5.24 5.12
C ARG A 7 10.39 -5.82 3.73
N LEU A 8 10.00 -4.98 2.78
CA LEU A 8 9.76 -5.42 1.39
C LEU A 8 11.04 -5.78 0.65
N GLN A 9 12.15 -5.08 0.93
CA GLN A 9 13.45 -5.36 0.35
C GLN A 9 14.10 -6.64 0.89
N THR A 10 13.74 -7.07 2.10
CA THR A 10 14.29 -8.28 2.73
C THR A 10 13.62 -9.58 2.28
N ALA A 11 12.71 -9.54 1.30
CA ALA A 11 12.03 -10.71 0.73
C ALA A 11 11.37 -11.64 1.77
N THR A 12 11.06 -11.11 2.96
CA THR A 12 10.18 -11.83 3.89
C THR A 12 8.80 -11.86 3.24
N ALA A 13 8.16 -13.04 3.23
CA ALA A 13 6.85 -13.23 2.60
C ALA A 13 5.96 -12.05 2.95
N CYS A 14 5.55 -11.29 1.92
CA CYS A 14 4.81 -10.05 2.10
C CYS A 14 3.53 -10.40 2.85
N GLU A 15 3.55 -10.13 4.16
CA GLU A 15 2.43 -10.40 5.03
C GLU A 15 1.20 -9.65 4.50
N SER A 16 0.01 -10.17 4.76
CA SER A 16 -1.22 -9.53 4.31
C SER A 16 -1.27 -8.08 4.80
N MET A 17 -1.89 -7.18 4.03
CA MET A 17 -1.86 -5.73 4.30
C MET A 17 -2.28 -5.39 5.75
N ASP A 18 -3.20 -6.15 6.33
CA ASP A 18 -3.62 -6.04 7.72
C ASP A 18 -2.49 -6.32 8.74
N GLN A 19 -1.55 -7.21 8.44
CA GLN A 19 -0.38 -7.47 9.28
C GLN A 19 0.65 -6.34 9.19
N ILE A 20 0.98 -5.86 7.99
CA ILE A 20 1.92 -4.73 7.81
C ILE A 20 1.42 -3.49 8.58
N LEU A 21 0.11 -3.25 8.53
CA LEU A 21 -0.50 -2.13 9.24
C LEU A 21 -0.55 -2.33 10.77
N LYS A 22 -0.75 -3.58 11.23
CA LYS A 22 -0.60 -3.91 12.66
C LYS A 22 0.83 -3.67 13.14
N GLU A 23 1.83 -4.10 12.38
CA GLU A 23 3.24 -3.85 12.73
C GLU A 23 3.57 -2.35 12.78
N LEU A 24 3.10 -1.57 11.80
CA LEU A 24 3.23 -0.10 11.80
C LEU A 24 2.62 0.56 13.04
N ARG A 25 1.46 0.06 13.51
CA ARG A 25 0.81 0.55 14.74
C ARG A 25 1.57 0.11 15.99
N ASN A 26 2.18 -1.07 15.97
CA ASN A 26 2.96 -1.60 17.09
C ASN A 26 4.29 -0.86 17.28
N GLN A 27 4.92 -0.37 16.21
CA GLN A 27 6.16 0.41 16.30
C GLN A 27 5.94 1.86 16.73
N ARG A 28 4.82 2.46 16.34
CA ARG A 28 4.45 3.81 16.74
C ARG A 28 2.94 3.87 17.01
N PRO A 29 2.52 3.93 18.29
CA PRO A 29 1.13 4.15 18.64
C PRO A 29 0.61 5.39 17.91
N PHE A 30 -0.64 5.32 17.45
CA PHE A 30 -1.30 6.41 16.71
C PHE A 30 -0.61 6.79 15.37
N SER A 31 0.15 5.90 14.74
CA SER A 31 0.73 6.12 13.40
C SER A 31 -0.32 6.18 12.29
N ILE A 32 -1.47 5.52 12.47
CA ILE A 32 -2.64 5.55 11.59
C ILE A 32 -3.88 5.73 12.47
N GLN A 33 -4.51 6.89 12.37
CA GLN A 33 -5.57 7.38 13.25
C GLN A 33 -6.93 7.53 12.55
N ASN A 34 -6.93 7.63 11.23
CA ASN A 34 -8.15 7.77 10.44
C ASN A 34 -8.07 7.03 9.10
N ASP A 35 -9.23 6.87 8.46
CA ASP A 35 -9.38 6.12 7.21
C ASP A 35 -8.57 6.74 6.05
N LEU A 36 -8.41 8.07 6.05
CA LEU A 36 -7.62 8.75 5.03
C LEU A 36 -6.13 8.40 5.14
N GLN A 37 -5.58 8.33 6.35
CA GLN A 37 -4.20 7.90 6.59
C GLN A 37 -4.00 6.43 6.20
N TYR A 38 -5.00 5.58 6.45
CA TYR A 38 -4.98 4.18 5.98
C TYR A 38 -4.92 4.11 4.46
N LEU A 39 -5.83 4.82 3.78
CA LEU A 39 -5.90 4.86 2.32
C LEU A 39 -4.59 5.40 1.71
N TYR A 40 -3.99 6.41 2.32
CA TYR A 40 -2.71 6.98 1.89
C TYR A 40 -1.58 5.95 1.94
N VAL A 41 -1.44 5.20 3.05
CA VAL A 41 -0.43 4.13 3.16
C VAL A 41 -0.66 3.07 2.09
N HIS A 42 -1.92 2.70 1.84
CA HIS A 42 -2.28 1.73 0.80
C HIS A 42 -1.92 2.24 -0.61
N ARG A 43 -2.18 3.51 -0.92
CA ARG A 43 -1.82 4.14 -2.21
C ARG A 43 -0.31 4.15 -2.43
N ILE A 44 0.50 4.50 -1.43
CA ILE A 44 1.97 4.51 -1.56
C ILE A 44 2.52 3.09 -1.74
N MET A 45 1.97 2.11 -1.05
CA MET A 45 2.35 0.71 -1.22
C MET A 45 2.08 0.21 -2.63
N LEU A 46 0.88 0.45 -3.15
CA LEU A 46 0.54 0.05 -4.51
C LEU A 46 1.37 0.82 -5.56
N PHE A 47 1.67 2.10 -5.33
CA PHE A 47 2.62 2.84 -6.16
C PHE A 47 4.01 2.19 -6.18
N TYR A 48 4.52 1.80 -5.01
CA TYR A 48 5.82 1.13 -4.90
C TYR A 48 5.86 -0.17 -5.70
N PHE A 49 4.87 -1.05 -5.53
CA PHE A 49 4.84 -2.32 -6.24
C PHE A 49 4.56 -2.16 -7.73
N PHE A 50 3.44 -1.52 -8.10
CA PHE A 50 2.95 -1.50 -9.49
C PHE A 50 3.65 -0.44 -10.35
N GLU A 51 3.92 0.75 -9.82
CA GLU A 51 4.52 1.84 -10.63
C GLU A 51 6.04 1.76 -10.61
N LYS A 52 6.65 1.71 -9.41
CA LYS A 52 8.11 1.80 -9.25
C LYS A 52 8.82 0.49 -9.56
N HIS A 53 8.30 -0.65 -9.11
CA HIS A 53 8.98 -1.94 -9.24
C HIS A 53 8.33 -2.92 -10.24
N LYS A 54 7.16 -2.58 -10.79
CA LYS A 54 6.38 -3.42 -11.73
C LYS A 54 6.03 -4.82 -11.17
N ILE A 55 6.00 -4.97 -9.84
CA ILE A 55 5.66 -6.21 -9.14
C ILE A 55 4.13 -6.36 -9.10
N GLY A 56 3.60 -7.46 -9.63
CA GLY A 56 2.16 -7.74 -9.64
C GLY A 56 1.40 -7.11 -10.82
N ALA A 57 2.11 -6.39 -11.70
CA ALA A 57 1.58 -5.86 -12.96
C ALA A 57 1.68 -6.89 -14.10
N ASP A 58 1.71 -8.19 -13.76
CA ASP A 58 1.99 -9.30 -14.68
C ASP A 58 0.74 -9.76 -15.45
N THR A 59 -0.45 -9.33 -15.02
CA THR A 59 -1.73 -9.71 -15.63
C THR A 59 -2.62 -8.50 -15.87
N ASP A 60 -3.36 -8.52 -16.98
CA ASP A 60 -4.32 -7.46 -17.33
C ASP A 60 -5.37 -7.26 -16.24
N GLU A 61 -5.80 -8.34 -15.58
CA GLU A 61 -6.76 -8.27 -14.47
C GLU A 61 -6.23 -7.44 -13.29
N MET A 62 -4.96 -7.64 -12.91
CA MET A 62 -4.33 -6.88 -11.83
C MET A 62 -4.12 -5.42 -12.21
N ILE A 63 -3.77 -5.15 -13.47
CA ILE A 63 -3.65 -3.78 -13.99
C ILE A 63 -5.01 -3.07 -13.92
N VAL A 64 -6.10 -3.74 -14.28
CA VAL A 64 -7.46 -3.18 -14.21
C VAL A 64 -7.88 -2.92 -12.76
N LYS A 65 -7.65 -3.88 -11.85
CA LYS A 65 -7.93 -3.71 -10.41
C LYS A 65 -7.16 -2.54 -9.82
N TYR A 66 -5.88 -2.43 -10.18
CA TYR A 66 -5.02 -1.34 -9.75
C TYR A 66 -5.53 0.02 -10.24
N LYS A 67 -5.81 0.17 -11.54
CA LYS A 67 -6.36 1.41 -12.11
C LYS A 67 -7.67 1.81 -11.45
N ARG A 68 -8.59 0.86 -11.26
CA ARG A 68 -9.86 1.11 -10.57
C ARG A 68 -9.63 1.63 -9.14
N PHE A 69 -8.71 1.04 -8.40
CA PHE A 69 -8.36 1.53 -7.06
C PHE A 69 -7.85 2.98 -7.10
N ILE A 70 -7.03 3.35 -8.10
CA ILE A 70 -6.55 4.74 -8.25
C ILE A 70 -7.71 5.70 -8.50
N ASP A 71 -8.61 5.35 -9.41
CA ASP A 71 -9.75 6.20 -9.75
C ASP A 71 -10.68 6.41 -8.55
N GLU A 72 -11.00 5.33 -7.82
CA GLU A 72 -11.81 5.38 -6.59
C GLU A 72 -11.12 6.18 -5.49
N TYR A 73 -9.80 6.00 -5.30
CA TYR A 73 -9.01 6.74 -4.33
C TYR A 73 -9.01 8.25 -4.64
N ASN A 74 -8.77 8.64 -5.90
CA ASN A 74 -8.75 10.05 -6.30
C ASN A 74 -10.12 10.69 -6.11
N ASN A 75 -11.20 9.99 -6.47
CA ASN A 75 -12.56 10.48 -6.26
C ASN A 75 -12.89 10.64 -4.76
N ALA A 76 -12.51 9.68 -3.92
CA ALA A 76 -12.73 9.73 -2.47
C ALA A 76 -11.91 10.84 -1.78
N THR A 77 -10.74 11.18 -2.33
CA THR A 77 -9.81 12.17 -1.76
C THR A 77 -9.87 13.55 -2.41
N LYS A 78 -10.64 13.70 -3.51
CA LYS A 78 -10.78 14.92 -4.33
C LYS A 78 -9.43 15.52 -4.78
N ILE A 79 -8.52 14.66 -5.24
CA ILE A 79 -7.19 15.03 -5.76
C ILE A 79 -7.17 14.84 -7.28
#